data_AF-A0A166UV43-F1
#
_entry.id   AF-A0A166UV43-F1
#
_cell.length_a   1.000
_cell.length_b   1.000
_cell.length_c   1.000
_cell.angle_alpha   90.00
_cell.angle_beta   90.00
_cell.angle_gamma   90.00
#
_symmetry.space_group_name_H-M   'P 1'
#
loop_
_entity.id
_entity.type
_entity.pdbx_description
1 polymer ?
#
loop_
_entity_poly.entity_id
_entity_poly.type
_entity_poly.pdbx_seq_one_letter_code
_entity_poly.pdbx_strand_id
1 'polypeptide(L)'
;MLETVLKLKPTYDRQGKLPCDEGTRFEVLAEITEWKNDKSEESQAFLWLTGEPGAGKSAITATIARACKDDGTLWAQFFINRNNADTTDPRLYFPSIAQQFINHSAHPDVGIAIVEALKNQPSLM
;
A
#
# COMPACT_ATOMS: atom_id res chain seq x y z
N MET A 1 20.15 -12.43 1.13
CA MET A 1 19.08 -11.87 0.29
C MET A 1 17.68 -12.20 0.83
N LEU A 2 17.36 -13.45 1.18
CA LEU A 2 16.23 -13.76 2.09
C LEU A 2 16.34 -12.98 3.41
N GLU A 3 17.56 -12.86 3.95
CA GLU A 3 17.84 -11.97 5.09
C GLU A 3 17.64 -10.47 4.79
N THR A 4 17.69 -10.05 3.53
CA THR A 4 17.52 -8.64 3.14
C THR A 4 16.05 -8.25 3.21
N VAL A 5 15.15 -9.15 2.75
CA VAL A 5 13.69 -8.99 2.87
C VAL A 5 13.29 -8.87 4.35
N LEU A 6 13.88 -9.70 5.21
CA LEU A 6 13.63 -9.74 6.66
C LEU A 6 14.24 -8.57 7.47
N LYS A 7 15.17 -7.79 6.88
CA LYS A 7 15.89 -6.69 7.58
C LYS A 7 15.49 -5.28 7.11
N LEU A 8 14.43 -5.15 6.32
CA LEU A 8 13.92 -3.83 5.93
C LEU A 8 13.31 -3.14 7.17
N LYS A 9 13.94 -2.06 7.64
CA LYS A 9 13.33 -1.16 8.61
C LYS A 9 12.18 -0.42 7.92
N PRO A 10 10.91 -0.58 8.35
CA PRO A 10 9.80 0.06 7.68
C PRO A 10 9.79 1.55 8.03
N THR A 11 10.26 2.37 7.09
CA THR A 11 9.93 3.79 6.98
C THR A 11 8.87 4.04 5.92
N TYR A 12 8.51 3.01 5.14
CA TYR A 12 7.58 3.05 4.01
C TYR A 12 6.09 2.91 4.39
N ASP A 13 5.79 2.44 5.60
CA ASP A 13 4.43 2.25 6.11
C ASP A 13 3.87 3.52 6.77
N ARG A 14 4.74 4.49 7.07
CA ARG A 14 4.36 5.78 7.67
C ARG A 14 4.25 6.85 6.60
N GLN A 15 3.03 7.08 6.15
CA GLN A 15 2.72 8.19 5.25
C GLN A 15 3.12 9.56 5.84
N GLY A 16 3.03 9.71 7.17
CA GLY A 16 3.30 10.98 7.86
C GLY A 16 2.33 12.10 7.48
N LYS A 17 1.16 11.76 6.95
CA LYS A 17 0.10 12.70 6.56
C LYS A 17 -1.12 12.50 7.43
N LEU A 18 -1.75 13.60 7.79
CA LEU A 18 -3.00 13.58 8.53
C LEU A 18 -4.14 13.20 7.57
N PRO A 19 -5.10 12.38 8.01
CA PRO A 19 -6.37 12.19 7.33
C PRO A 19 -7.10 13.51 7.10
N CYS A 20 -8.10 13.49 6.23
CA CYS A 20 -9.06 14.58 6.08
C CYS A 20 -9.74 14.91 7.41
N ASP A 21 -10.07 16.19 7.60
CA ASP A 21 -10.93 16.61 8.71
C ASP A 21 -12.32 16.00 8.57
N GLU A 22 -12.97 15.74 9.69
CA GLU A 22 -14.30 15.14 9.74
C GLU A 22 -15.33 15.98 8.95
N GLY A 23 -16.19 15.31 8.18
CA GLY A 23 -17.22 15.96 7.35
C GLY A 23 -16.69 16.63 6.08
N THR A 24 -15.39 16.53 5.77
CA THR A 24 -14.81 17.06 4.53
C THR A 24 -14.60 15.97 3.48
N ARG A 25 -14.51 16.36 2.20
CA ARG A 25 -14.15 15.47 1.08
C ARG A 25 -15.06 14.22 0.96
N PHE A 26 -16.30 14.33 1.43
CA PHE A 26 -17.25 13.21 1.51
C PHE A 26 -17.45 12.52 0.16
N GLU A 27 -17.71 13.28 -0.91
CA GLU A 27 -18.01 12.73 -2.23
C GLU A 27 -16.87 11.87 -2.78
N VAL A 28 -15.64 12.40 -2.79
CA VAL A 28 -14.47 11.66 -3.31
C VAL A 28 -14.10 10.47 -2.42
N LEU A 29 -14.29 10.57 -1.10
CA LEU A 29 -14.05 9.44 -0.20
C LEU A 29 -15.08 8.32 -0.42
N ALA A 30 -16.34 8.68 -0.68
CA ALA A 30 -17.40 7.73 -1.00
C ALA A 30 -17.12 7.02 -2.33
N GLU A 31 -16.74 7.77 -3.37
CA GLU A 31 -16.39 7.21 -4.69
C GLU A 31 -15.22 6.22 -4.60
N ILE A 32 -14.14 6.57 -3.89
CA ILE A 32 -13.00 5.65 -3.69
C ILE A 32 -13.42 4.42 -2.88
N THR A 33 -14.32 4.58 -1.91
CA THR A 33 -14.80 3.46 -1.09
C THR A 33 -15.67 2.51 -1.91
N GLU A 34 -16.54 3.04 -2.78
CA GLU A 34 -17.33 2.25 -3.71
C GLU A 34 -16.41 1.49 -4.69
N TRP A 35 -15.46 2.20 -5.31
CA TRP A 35 -14.46 1.62 -6.21
C TRP A 35 -13.68 0.46 -5.56
N LYS A 36 -13.17 0.66 -4.34
CA LYS A 36 -12.42 -0.37 -3.59
C LYS A 36 -13.26 -1.63 -3.35
N ASN A 37 -14.57 -1.47 -3.15
CA ASN A 37 -15.48 -2.55 -2.80
C ASN A 37 -16.13 -3.21 -4.01
N ASP A 38 -15.95 -2.66 -5.21
CA ASP A 38 -16.46 -3.25 -6.44
C ASP A 38 -15.66 -4.50 -6.82
N LYS A 39 -16.38 -5.64 -6.83
CA LYS A 39 -15.85 -6.97 -7.17
C LYS A 39 -16.37 -7.48 -8.52
N SER A 40 -17.00 -6.63 -9.32
CA SER A 40 -17.43 -6.94 -10.67
C SER A 40 -16.25 -7.22 -11.60
N GLU A 41 -16.50 -7.88 -12.73
CA GLU A 41 -15.46 -8.11 -13.73
C GLU A 41 -15.00 -6.80 -14.40
N GLU A 42 -15.82 -5.76 -14.33
CA GLU A 42 -15.56 -4.42 -14.86
C GLU A 42 -14.75 -3.52 -13.91
N SER A 43 -14.54 -3.96 -12.67
CA SER A 43 -13.85 -3.19 -11.63
C SER A 43 -12.42 -2.84 -12.03
N GLN A 44 -12.03 -1.57 -11.85
CA GLN A 44 -10.70 -1.09 -12.20
C GLN A 44 -9.69 -1.45 -11.12
N ALA A 45 -8.57 -2.08 -11.48
CA ALA A 45 -7.52 -2.44 -10.50
C ALA A 45 -6.68 -1.25 -10.01
N PHE A 46 -6.81 -0.08 -10.65
CA PHE A 46 -5.97 1.08 -10.39
C PHE A 46 -6.79 2.38 -10.39
N LEU A 47 -6.65 3.16 -9.33
CA LEU A 47 -7.28 4.47 -9.17
C LEU A 47 -6.23 5.57 -9.25
N TRP A 48 -6.49 6.59 -10.08
CA TRP A 48 -5.59 7.72 -10.28
C TRP A 48 -6.19 9.02 -9.72
N LEU A 49 -5.78 9.41 -8.51
CA LEU A 49 -6.26 10.62 -7.84
C LEU A 49 -5.48 11.87 -8.30
N THR A 50 -6.15 12.75 -9.05
CA THR A 50 -5.56 14.02 -9.54
C THR A 50 -6.13 15.25 -8.84
N GLY A 51 -5.50 16.40 -9.08
CA GLY A 51 -5.95 17.69 -8.53
C GLY A 51 -4.78 18.65 -8.35
N GLU A 52 -5.10 19.91 -8.07
CA GLU A 52 -4.11 20.97 -7.91
C GLU A 52 -3.14 20.73 -6.73
N PRO A 53 -1.94 21.31 -6.76
CA PRO A 53 -1.07 21.38 -5.58
C PRO A 53 -1.85 21.94 -4.38
N GLY A 54 -1.73 21.30 -3.21
CA GLY A 54 -2.45 21.72 -2.01
C GLY A 54 -3.92 21.26 -1.91
N ALA A 55 -4.49 20.63 -2.94
CA ALA A 55 -5.88 20.15 -2.91
C ALA A 55 -6.19 19.01 -1.91
N GLY A 56 -5.22 18.61 -1.07
CA GLY A 56 -5.44 17.62 -0.02
C GLY A 56 -5.39 16.15 -0.48
N LYS A 57 -4.87 15.85 -1.68
CA LYS A 57 -4.75 14.48 -2.20
C LYS A 57 -4.12 13.49 -1.21
N SER A 58 -3.03 13.89 -0.55
CA SER A 58 -2.38 13.03 0.44
C SER A 58 -3.20 12.83 1.72
N ALA A 59 -4.07 13.78 2.07
CA ALA A 59 -5.00 13.61 3.18
C ALA A 59 -6.11 12.61 2.81
N ILE A 60 -6.61 12.66 1.57
CA ILE A 60 -7.57 11.68 1.05
C ILE A 60 -6.98 10.27 1.10
N THR A 61 -5.76 10.07 0.57
CA THR A 61 -5.13 8.73 0.61
C THR A 61 -4.83 8.27 2.04
N ALA A 62 -4.52 9.19 2.97
CA ALA A 62 -4.34 8.86 4.39
C ALA A 62 -5.65 8.42 5.05
N THR A 63 -6.77 9.08 4.74
CA THR A 63 -8.10 8.69 5.21
C THR A 63 -8.45 7.28 4.74
N ILE A 64 -8.27 7.01 3.44
CA ILE A 64 -8.58 5.69 2.86
C ILE A 64 -7.66 4.61 3.44
N ALA A 65 -6.35 4.85 3.51
CA ALA A 65 -5.41 3.89 4.10
C ALA A 65 -5.76 3.57 5.56
N ARG A 66 -6.14 4.60 6.35
CA ARG A 66 -6.60 4.40 7.73
C ARG A 66 -7.89 3.57 7.78
N ALA A 67 -8.88 3.89 6.96
CA ALA A 67 -10.13 3.13 6.90
C ALA A 67 -9.89 1.65 6.54
N CYS A 68 -9.04 1.38 5.53
CA CYS A 68 -8.65 0.02 5.16
C CYS A 68 -7.86 -0.71 6.27
N LYS A 69 -7.09 0.03 7.08
CA LYS A 69 -6.40 -0.56 8.22
C LYS A 69 -7.39 -0.93 9.33
N ASP A 70 -8.31 -0.02 9.62
CA ASP A 70 -9.29 -0.17 10.70
C ASP A 70 -10.32 -1.28 10.38
N ASP A 71 -10.65 -1.50 9.10
CA ASP A 71 -11.54 -2.57 8.64
C ASP A 71 -10.83 -3.91 8.33
N GLY A 72 -9.49 -3.98 8.48
CA GLY A 72 -8.70 -5.17 8.25
C GLY A 72 -8.48 -5.55 6.77
N THR A 73 -8.78 -4.67 5.82
CA THR A 73 -8.58 -4.92 4.38
C THR A 73 -7.22 -4.43 3.86
N LEU A 74 -6.46 -3.65 4.64
CA LEU A 74 -5.12 -3.20 4.28
C LEU A 74 -4.07 -4.28 4.57
N TRP A 75 -3.71 -5.04 3.54
CA TRP A 75 -2.67 -6.08 3.64
C TRP A 75 -1.25 -5.52 3.54
N ALA A 76 -1.05 -4.49 2.73
CA ALA A 76 0.24 -3.85 2.55
C ALA A 76 0.07 -2.42 2.02
N GLN A 77 1.07 -1.58 2.28
CA GLN A 77 1.14 -0.23 1.76
C GLN A 77 2.59 0.22 1.55
N PHE A 78 2.78 1.17 0.64
CA PHE A 78 4.07 1.81 0.41
C PHE A 78 3.85 3.28 0.03
N PHE A 79 4.44 4.20 0.78
CA PHE A 79 4.35 5.62 0.48
C PHE A 79 5.67 6.16 -0.07
N ILE A 80 5.62 6.67 -1.30
CA ILE A 80 6.76 7.36 -1.93
C ILE A 80 6.75 8.81 -1.46
N ASN A 81 7.80 9.21 -0.74
CA ASN A 81 8.03 10.60 -0.36
C ASN A 81 9.34 11.06 -0.98
N ARG A 82 9.26 11.99 -1.95
CA ARG A 82 10.44 12.56 -2.63
C ARG A 82 11.46 13.21 -1.69
N ASN A 83 11.05 13.60 -0.48
CA ASN A 83 11.91 14.19 0.53
C ASN A 83 12.52 13.13 1.48
N ASN A 84 12.21 11.85 1.29
CA ASN A 84 12.74 10.74 2.07
C ASN A 84 13.35 9.69 1.13
N ALA A 85 14.68 9.71 1.00
CA ALA A 85 15.42 8.83 0.10
C ALA A 85 15.15 7.34 0.35
N ASP A 86 14.84 6.95 1.59
CA ASP A 86 14.53 5.57 1.97
C ASP A 86 13.24 5.06 1.30
N THR A 87 12.40 5.96 0.80
CA THR A 87 11.10 5.63 0.18
C THR A 87 11.07 5.85 -1.33
N THR A 88 12.20 6.22 -1.94
CA THR A 88 12.28 6.54 -3.37
C THR A 88 12.99 5.49 -4.21
N ASP A 89 13.63 4.48 -3.59
CA ASP A 89 14.28 3.40 -4.32
C ASP A 89 13.24 2.38 -4.83
N PRO A 90 12.98 2.30 -6.14
CA PRO A 90 11.98 1.38 -6.70
C PRO A 90 12.29 -0.09 -6.42
N ARG A 91 13.56 -0.43 -6.17
CA ARG A 91 13.97 -1.80 -5.83
C ARG A 91 13.42 -2.25 -4.48
N LEU A 92 12.94 -1.32 -3.65
CA LEU A 92 12.38 -1.62 -2.34
C LEU A 92 10.85 -1.77 -2.36
N TYR A 93 10.16 -1.40 -3.44
CA TYR A 93 8.69 -1.35 -3.45
C TYR A 93 8.08 -2.73 -3.26
N PHE A 94 8.33 -3.65 -4.19
CA PHE A 94 7.75 -4.99 -4.14
C PHE A 94 8.28 -5.85 -2.97
N PRO A 95 9.58 -5.83 -2.61
CA PRO A 95 10.06 -6.55 -1.43
C PRO A 95 9.41 -6.08 -0.13
N SER A 96 9.17 -4.77 0.02
CA SER A 96 8.48 -4.22 1.20
C SER A 96 7.02 -4.65 1.27
N ILE A 97 6.35 -4.71 0.12
CA ILE A 97 4.98 -5.25 0.03
C ILE A 97 4.97 -6.73 0.38
N ALA A 98 5.84 -7.54 -0.22
CA ALA A 98 5.95 -8.98 0.06
C ALA A 98 6.19 -9.27 1.55
N GLN A 99 7.09 -8.52 2.19
CA GLN A 99 7.35 -8.66 3.62
C GLN A 99 6.11 -8.33 4.48
N GLN A 100 5.31 -7.33 4.11
CA GLN A 100 4.05 -7.01 4.79
C GLN A 100 3.04 -8.15 4.64
N PHE A 101 2.89 -8.73 3.46
CA PHE A 101 2.02 -9.90 3.25
C PHE A 101 2.41 -11.08 4.15
N ILE A 102 3.71 -11.38 4.24
CA ILE A 102 4.24 -12.44 5.11
C ILE A 102 3.91 -12.15 6.58
N ASN A 103 4.09 -10.90 7.01
CA ASN A 103 3.87 -10.51 8.40
C ASN A 103 2.38 -10.41 8.78
N HIS A 104 1.52 -10.09 7.82
CA HIS A 104 0.08 -9.96 8.03
C HIS A 104 -0.62 -11.31 8.03
N SER A 105 -0.10 -12.29 7.29
CA SER A 105 -0.67 -13.65 7.25
C SER A 105 -0.47 -14.37 8.58
N ALA A 106 -1.54 -14.94 9.12
CA ALA A 106 -1.47 -15.84 10.26
C ALA A 106 -0.88 -17.22 9.89
N HIS A 107 -0.93 -17.57 8.60
CA HIS A 107 -0.47 -18.84 8.08
C HIS A 107 0.85 -18.67 7.31
N PRO A 108 1.78 -19.64 7.39
CA PRO A 108 3.10 -19.57 6.75
C PRO A 108 3.04 -19.78 5.23
N ASP A 109 1.90 -20.23 4.70
CA ASP A 109 1.65 -20.53 3.30
C ASP A 109 1.96 -19.35 2.36
N VAL A 110 1.58 -18.12 2.75
CA VAL A 110 1.88 -16.90 1.99
C VAL A 110 3.39 -16.72 1.83
N GLY A 111 4.16 -16.92 2.91
CA GLY A 111 5.62 -16.82 2.85
C GLY A 111 6.26 -17.92 2.02
N ILE A 112 5.75 -19.15 2.12
CA ILE A 112 6.21 -20.27 1.28
C ILE A 112 5.97 -19.96 -0.19
N ALA A 113 4.75 -19.55 -0.55
CA ALA A 113 4.37 -19.23 -1.92
C ALA A 113 5.22 -18.10 -2.52
N ILE A 114 5.48 -17.03 -1.76
CA ILE A 114 6.35 -15.92 -2.20
C ILE A 114 7.79 -16.43 -2.45
N VAL A 115 8.35 -17.21 -1.52
CA VAL A 115 9.72 -17.73 -1.65
C VAL A 115 9.84 -18.69 -2.83
N GLU A 116 8.85 -19.55 -3.07
CA GLU A 116 8.80 -20.45 -4.22
C GLU A 116 8.70 -19.69 -5.53
N ALA A 117 7.84 -18.67 -5.62
CA ALA A 117 7.72 -17.83 -6.80
C ALA A 117 9.05 -17.14 -7.14
N LEU A 118 9.75 -16.58 -6.15
CA LEU A 118 11.06 -15.94 -6.34
C LEU A 118 12.13 -16.94 -6.79
N LYS A 119 12.13 -18.18 -6.29
CA LYS A 119 13.05 -19.23 -6.77
C LYS A 119 12.79 -19.61 -8.22
N ASN A 120 11.53 -19.67 -8.63
CA ASN A 120 11.12 -20.06 -9.98
C ASN A 120 11.28 -18.94 -11.00
N GLN A 121 11.28 -17.67 -10.57
CA GLN A 121 11.45 -16.51 -11.43
C GLN A 121 12.58 -15.60 -10.91
N PRO A 122 13.84 -15.93 -11.20
CA PRO A 122 14.98 -15.14 -10.75
C PRO A 122 15.03 -13.72 -11.31
N SER A 123 14.27 -13.40 -12.36
CA SER A 123 14.14 -12.03 -12.87
C SER A 123 13.34 -11.10 -11.96
N LEU A 124 12.63 -11.65 -10.97
CA LEU A 124 11.97 -10.88 -9.90
C LEU A 124 12.91 -10.61 -8.72
N MET A 125 14.16 -11.13 -8.77
CA MET A 125 15.23 -10.87 -7.81
C MET A 125 16.10 -9.68 -8.23
#